data_AF-A0A2E8UE61-F1
#
_entry.id   AF-A0A2E8UE61-F1
#
_cell.length_a   1.000
_cell.length_b   1.000
_cell.length_c   1.000
_cell.angle_alpha   90.00
_cell.angle_beta   90.00
_cell.angle_gamma   90.00
#
_symmetry.space_group_name_H-M   'P 1'
#
loop_
_entity.id
_entity.type
_entity.pdbx_description
1 polymer ?
#
loop_
_entity_poly.entity_id
_entity_poly.type
_entity_poly.pdbx_seq_one_letter_code
_entity_poly.pdbx_strand_id
1 'polypeptide(L)'
;MSGAIQNVDSAPDYINQFIHSNMEQLCKIYDEGMYTNPELEKGILCFQCSKENNKMDVQFMNDEMMREIIQKESLYSLKQNIPKDKKLFFIMDQDINSVFLIYI
;
A
#
# COMPACT_ATOMS: atom_id res chain seq x y z
N MET A 1 1.34 19.35 -9.35
CA MET A 1 0.15 18.52 -9.62
C MET A 1 -0.23 17.84 -8.32
N SER A 2 -1.44 18.12 -7.81
CA SER A 2 -1.95 17.58 -6.55
C SER A 2 -2.66 16.26 -6.85
N GLY A 3 -2.07 15.14 -6.44
CA GLY A 3 -2.72 13.83 -6.53
C GLY A 3 -3.75 13.70 -5.41
N ALA A 4 -5.04 13.62 -5.75
CA ALA A 4 -6.11 13.38 -4.80
C ALA A 4 -6.07 11.93 -4.33
N ILE A 5 -6.03 11.73 -3.01
CA ILE A 5 -6.12 10.41 -2.37
C ILE A 5 -7.56 9.90 -2.54
N GLN A 6 -7.76 8.77 -3.22
CA GLN A 6 -9.07 8.14 -3.41
C GLN A 6 -9.27 6.98 -2.40
N ASN A 7 -10.48 6.88 -1.85
CA ASN A 7 -10.88 5.89 -0.83
C ASN A 7 -11.22 4.53 -1.43
N VAL A 8 -11.13 3.50 -0.58
CA VAL A 8 -11.13 2.03 -0.79
C VAL A 8 -12.12 1.43 -1.81
N ASP A 9 -13.20 2.11 -2.19
CA ASP A 9 -14.14 1.63 -3.23
C ASP A 9 -13.83 2.14 -4.65
N SER A 10 -12.73 2.88 -4.83
CA SER A 10 -12.36 3.50 -6.11
C SER A 10 -11.31 2.72 -6.91
N ALA A 11 -10.75 1.64 -6.34
CA ALA A 11 -9.75 0.85 -7.03
C ALA A 11 -10.40 0.01 -8.14
N PRO A 12 -9.76 -0.14 -9.30
CA PRO A 12 -10.22 -1.01 -10.36
C PRO A 12 -10.47 -2.45 -9.91
N ASP A 13 -11.45 -3.13 -10.52
CA ASP A 13 -11.89 -4.48 -10.14
C ASP A 13 -10.76 -5.51 -10.04
N TYR A 14 -9.74 -5.43 -10.90
CA TYR A 14 -8.62 -6.38 -10.87
C TYR A 14 -7.73 -6.20 -9.63
N ILE A 15 -7.57 -4.97 -9.14
CA ILE A 15 -6.85 -4.70 -7.89
C ILE A 15 -7.66 -5.27 -6.73
N ASN A 16 -8.96 -4.98 -6.68
CA ASN A 16 -9.85 -5.51 -5.65
C ASN A 16 -9.87 -7.04 -5.65
N GLN A 17 -9.99 -7.67 -6.83
CA GLN A 17 -9.99 -9.11 -6.97
C GLN A 17 -8.67 -9.72 -6.49
N PHE A 18 -7.53 -9.12 -6.83
CA PHE A 18 -6.22 -9.58 -6.35
C PHE A 18 -6.14 -9.52 -4.83
N ILE A 19 -6.54 -8.40 -4.22
CA ILE A 19 -6.49 -8.21 -2.77
C ILE A 19 -7.36 -9.25 -2.05
N HIS A 20 -8.62 -9.42 -2.47
CA HIS A 20 -9.53 -10.37 -1.84
C HIS A 20 -9.04 -11.82 -2.00
N SER A 21 -8.52 -12.17 -3.17
CA SER A 21 -8.05 -13.54 -3.45
C SER A 21 -6.76 -13.90 -2.71
N ASN A 22 -5.98 -12.90 -2.27
CA ASN A 22 -4.67 -13.10 -1.65
C ASN A 22 -4.58 -12.57 -0.21
N MET A 23 -5.71 -12.18 0.40
CA MET A 23 -5.74 -11.43 1.67
C MET A 23 -4.92 -12.08 2.79
N GLU A 24 -5.00 -13.40 2.94
CA GLU A 24 -4.25 -14.14 3.96
C GLU A 24 -2.73 -14.01 3.77
N GLN A 25 -2.26 -14.14 2.53
CA GLN A 25 -0.83 -13.99 2.20
C GLN A 25 -0.37 -12.54 2.40
N LEU A 26 -1.20 -11.56 2.03
CA LEU A 26 -0.89 -10.15 2.23
C LEU A 26 -0.78 -9.82 3.72
N CYS A 27 -1.69 -10.32 4.56
CA CYS A 27 -1.58 -10.20 6.01
C CYS A 27 -0.29 -10.84 6.53
N LYS A 28 0.09 -12.02 6.03
CA LYS A 28 1.33 -12.68 6.42
C LYS A 28 2.57 -11.86 6.07
N ILE A 29 2.67 -11.31 4.86
CA ILE A 29 3.79 -10.45 4.45
C ILE A 29 3.87 -9.21 5.37
N TYR A 30 2.72 -8.62 5.69
CA TYR A 30 2.67 -7.48 6.60
C TYR A 30 3.16 -7.85 8.00
N ASP A 31 2.66 -8.95 8.56
CA ASP A 31 2.98 -9.37 9.93
C ASP A 31 4.45 -9.79 10.06
N GLU A 32 5.01 -10.48 9.05
CA GLU A 32 6.45 -10.78 8.97
C GLU A 32 7.30 -9.51 8.85
N GLY A 33 6.84 -8.53 8.06
CA GLY A 33 7.48 -7.23 7.94
C GLY A 33 7.53 -6.47 9.28
N MET A 34 6.40 -6.43 9.99
CA MET A 34 6.35 -5.83 11.34
C MET A 34 7.22 -6.58 12.35
N TYR A 35 7.23 -7.92 12.31
CA TYR A 35 8.06 -8.73 13.19
C TYR A 35 9.56 -8.47 13.00
N THR A 36 9.98 -8.21 11.76
CA THR A 36 11.38 -7.90 11.42
C THR A 36 11.76 -6.43 11.63
N ASN A 37 10.79 -5.55 11.89
CA ASN A 37 10.99 -4.12 12.19
C ASN A 37 10.27 -3.76 13.50
N PRO A 38 10.71 -4.27 14.67
CA PRO A 38 9.97 -4.15 15.93
C PRO A 38 9.86 -2.71 16.46
N GLU A 39 10.75 -1.81 16.04
CA GLU A 39 10.71 -0.38 16.35
C GLU A 39 9.75 0.42 15.46
N LEU A 40 9.28 -0.17 14.35
CA LEU A 40 8.37 0.49 13.44
C LEU A 40 6.96 0.49 14.03
N GLU A 41 6.38 1.67 14.23
CA GLU A 41 5.00 1.78 14.71
C GLU A 41 3.99 1.18 13.72
N LYS A 42 4.22 1.39 12.42
CA LYS A 42 3.33 0.94 11.35
C LYS A 42 4.06 0.81 10.03
N GLY A 43 3.86 -0.31 9.34
CA GLY A 43 4.35 -0.51 7.98
C GLY A 43 3.32 -0.17 6.92
N ILE A 44 3.74 -0.22 5.66
CA ILE A 44 2.87 -0.06 4.49
C ILE A 44 3.14 -1.24 3.55
N LEU A 45 2.09 -1.91 3.07
CA LEU A 45 2.26 -2.81 1.92
C LEU A 45 2.16 -1.98 0.66
N CYS A 46 3.27 -1.93 -0.08
CA CYS A 46 3.38 -1.24 -1.34
C CYS A 46 3.14 -2.22 -2.48
N PHE A 47 2.31 -1.82 -3.45
CA PHE A 47 1.97 -2.62 -4.62
C PHE A 47 2.39 -1.86 -5.87
N GLN A 48 3.04 -2.54 -6.80
CA GLN A 48 3.23 -2.06 -8.17
C GLN A 48 2.41 -2.93 -9.10
N CYS A 49 1.42 -2.33 -9.74
CA CYS A 49 0.44 -3.01 -10.57
C CYS A 49 0.58 -2.62 -12.04
N SER A 50 0.50 -3.62 -12.92
CA SER A 50 0.25 -3.45 -14.35
C SER A 50 -0.65 -4.60 -14.80
N LYS A 51 -1.91 -4.29 -15.13
CA LYS A 51 -2.86 -5.22 -15.75
C LYS A 51 -2.40 -5.61 -17.15
N GLU A 52 -1.85 -4.68 -17.94
CA GLU A 52 -1.33 -4.95 -19.28
C GLU A 52 -0.28 -6.06 -19.26
N ASN A 53 0.62 -6.03 -18.27
CA ASN A 53 1.67 -7.03 -18.08
C ASN A 53 1.26 -8.19 -17.15
N ASN A 54 0.01 -8.21 -16.67
CA ASN A 54 -0.50 -9.15 -15.67
C ASN A 54 0.43 -9.30 -14.45
N LYS A 55 0.90 -8.16 -13.92
CA LYS A 55 1.89 -8.10 -12.84
C LYS A 55 1.33 -7.36 -11.63
N MET A 56 1.58 -7.93 -10.45
CA MET A 56 1.34 -7.31 -9.15
C MET A 56 2.51 -7.64 -8.24
N ASP A 57 3.46 -6.73 -8.11
CA ASP A 57 4.54 -6.86 -7.13
C ASP A 57 4.07 -6.30 -5.79
N VAL A 58 4.32 -7.03 -4.71
CA VAL A 58 3.92 -6.64 -3.35
C VAL A 58 5.12 -6.66 -2.43
N GLN A 59 5.33 -5.60 -1.67
CA GLN A 59 6.44 -5.50 -0.72
C GLN A 59 6.01 -4.76 0.55
N PHE A 60 6.45 -5.27 1.71
CA PHE A 60 6.39 -4.51 2.95
C PHE A 60 7.46 -3.42 2.95
N MET A 61 7.06 -2.19 3.27
CA MET A 61 7.95 -1.04 3.34
C MET A 61 7.88 -0.37 4.71
N ASN A 62 9.06 -0.13 5.28
CA ASN A 62 9.24 0.70 6.46
C ASN A 62 9.38 2.19 6.07
N ASP A 63 9.60 3.06 7.07
CA ASP A 63 9.70 4.50 6.84
C ASP A 63 10.89 4.92 5.99
N GLU A 64 11.98 4.18 6.01
CA GLU A 64 13.17 4.51 5.21
C GLU A 64 12.93 4.20 3.74
N MET A 65 12.40 3.01 3.45
CA MET A 65 12.07 2.57 2.09
C MET A 65 11.02 3.48 1.45
N MET A 66 9.97 3.86 2.20
CA MET A 66 8.91 4.72 1.67
C MET A 66 9.38 6.11 1.26
N ARG A 67 10.51 6.60 1.81
CA ARG A 67 11.08 7.90 1.43
C ARG A 67 11.63 7.94 0.01
N GLU A 68 11.89 6.77 -0.57
CA GLU A 68 12.29 6.66 -1.98
C GLU A 68 11.10 6.90 -2.92
N ILE A 69 9.88 6.77 -2.41
CA ILE A 69 8.63 6.85 -3.20
C ILE A 69 7.92 8.18 -2.95
N ILE A 70 7.79 8.59 -1.69
CA ILE A 70 7.09 9.82 -1.31
C ILE A 70 7.91 10.65 -0.32
N GLN A 71 7.67 11.96 -0.31
CA GLN A 71 8.33 12.88 0.62
C GLN A 71 7.99 12.53 2.07
N LYS A 72 8.95 12.80 2.97
CA LYS A 72 8.86 12.45 4.40
C LYS A 72 7.63 13.05 5.07
N GLU A 73 7.31 14.31 4.75
CA GLU A 73 6.18 15.05 5.29
C GLU A 73 4.85 14.43 4.84
N SER A 74 4.77 14.00 3.58
CA SER A 74 3.61 13.29 3.03
C SER A 74 3.44 11.91 3.66
N LEU A 75 4.54 11.17 3.89
CA LEU A 75 4.51 9.87 4.57
C LEU A 75 4.02 10.00 6.01
N TYR A 76 4.52 10.98 6.75
CA TYR A 76 4.06 11.25 8.11
C TYR A 76 2.56 11.56 8.15
N SER A 77 2.12 12.46 7.27
CA SER A 77 0.71 12.83 7.14
C SER A 77 -0.16 11.63 6.76
N LEU A 78 0.32 10.79 5.84
CA LEU A 78 -0.36 9.56 5.43
C LEU A 78 -0.55 8.61 6.61
N LYS A 79 0.52 8.34 7.37
CA LYS A 79 0.46 7.42 8.52
C LYS A 79 -0.47 7.90 9.63
N GLN A 80 -0.53 9.19 9.89
CA GLN A 80 -1.47 9.77 10.87
C GLN A 80 -2.95 9.57 10.50
N ASN A 81 -3.24 9.46 9.20
CA ASN A 81 -4.61 9.26 8.72
C ASN A 81 -5.01 7.78 8.65
N ILE A 82 -4.07 6.84 8.86
CA ILE A 82 -4.41 5.40 8.88
C ILE A 82 -5.14 5.09 10.20
N PRO A 83 -6.35 4.52 10.17
CA PRO A 83 -7.01 4.07 11.39
C PRO A 83 -6.14 3.08 12.16
N LYS A 84 -6.15 3.16 13.51
CA LYS A 84 -5.18 2.46 14.37
C LYS A 84 -5.14 0.95 14.13
N ASP A 85 -6.30 0.33 13.93
CA ASP A 85 -6.52 -1.10 13.75
C ASP A 85 -6.45 -1.56 12.28
N LYS A 86 -6.18 -0.65 11.34
CA LYS A 86 -6.19 -0.93 9.90
C LYS A 86 -4.79 -1.02 9.32
N LYS A 87 -4.57 -1.92 8.36
CA LYS A 87 -3.36 -1.95 7.52
C LYS A 87 -3.53 -0.97 6.36
N LEU A 88 -2.45 -0.36 5.88
CA LEU A 88 -2.47 0.47 4.67
C LEU A 88 -1.83 -0.28 3.50
N PHE A 89 -2.59 -0.40 2.42
CA PHE A 89 -2.11 -0.82 1.11
C PHE A 89 -1.95 0.42 0.23
N PHE A 90 -0.72 0.66 -0.24
CA PHE A 90 -0.35 1.75 -1.12
C PHE A 90 -0.12 1.18 -2.52
N ILE A 91 -1.04 1.41 -3.44
CA ILE A 91 -1.07 0.70 -4.73
C ILE A 91 -0.79 1.70 -5.84
N MET A 92 0.31 1.48 -6.56
CA MET A 92 0.70 2.27 -7.73
C MET A 92 0.36 1.49 -8.98
N ASP A 93 -0.64 1.97 -9.72
CA ASP A 93 -1.03 1.42 -11.01
C ASP A 93 -0.28 2.14 -12.12
N GLN A 94 0.57 1.39 -12.83
CA GLN A 94 1.44 1.91 -13.89
C GLN A 94 0.68 2.13 -15.20
N ASP A 95 -0.37 1.36 -15.46
CA ASP A 95 -1.11 1.43 -16.72
C ASP A 95 -1.96 2.69 -16.80
N ILE A 96 -2.55 3.10 -15.66
CA ILE A 96 -3.37 4.31 -15.56
C ILE A 96 -2.71 5.44 -14.77
N ASN A 97 -1.41 5.30 -14.46
CA ASN A 97 -0.59 6.29 -13.74
C ASN A 97 -1.31 6.87 -12.51
N SER A 98 -1.84 5.99 -11.66
CA SER A 98 -2.70 6.36 -10.52
C SER A 98 -2.25 5.67 -9.23
N VAL A 99 -2.55 6.30 -8.10
CA VAL A 99 -2.27 5.74 -6.76
C VAL A 99 -3.56 5.55 -6.00
N PHE A 100 -3.74 4.37 -5.42
CA PHE A 100 -4.88 4.00 -4.58
C PHE A 100 -4.40 3.72 -3.17
N LEU A 101 -5.14 4.21 -2.18
CA LEU A 101 -4.87 3.98 -0.77
C LEU A 101 -6.03 3.17 -0.18
N ILE A 102 -5.72 1.94 0.22
CA ILE A 102 -6.71 0.99 0.73
C ILE A 102 -6.44 0.68 2.19
N TYR A 103 -7.47 0.86 3.04
CA TYR A 103 -7.46 0.50 4.45
C TYR A 103 -8.26 -0.78 4.69
N ILE A 104 -7.69 -1.72 5.45
CA ILE A 104 -8.27 -3.06 5.71
C ILE A 104 -8.07 -3.47 7.14
#